data_AF-A0A6C0AP92-F1
#
_entry.id   AF-A0A6C0AP92-F1
#
_cell.length_a   1.000
_cell.length_b   1.000
_cell.length_c   1.000
_cell.angle_alpha   90.00
_cell.angle_beta   90.00
_cell.angle_gamma   90.00
#
_symmetry.space_group_name_H-M   'P 1'
#
loop_
_entity.id
_entity.type
_entity.pdbx_description
1 polymer ?
#
loop_
_entity_poly.entity_id
_entity_poly.type
_entity_poly.pdbx_seq_one_letter_code
_entity_poly.pdbx_strand_id
1 'polypeptide(L)'
;MNSVFHVSNPVRSNSKRSVLKARRRIALKQKRKQQKLRDNESFKPPIYTAGYLERIRQDFLKPPQTVVPIDYFSSIFNAYRIAHMLRCSGTSIAQSLLYLTANDVSPIFKQHYEDTCKDYLMERKFRGIFRRLLCRWRIKRIDAKPQDLIDPITFMPIEQLVTVYDMEQRRKYCFDALTLVKCVTKDLFRQQYTIPSPQMPKNVVTNKPFKFQQLISLQRQLAYLPQATYLSYFRKVGFCLNQWRLYMGRTLRLSAIKEELHDTRSFDGKEMLGDFIKDTMVEIGMVLTDHFEQVIIDAIEWYPDNPLLARLRHLCFLSHEAHIYRVDNQQMLLHMFDATFRKTYPDGPLWKQVGQRQYEESEAVRREEEVEMDD
;
A
#
# COMPACT_ATOMS: atom_id res chain seq x y z
N MET A 1 -34.82 3.81 -81.23
CA MET A 1 -33.64 4.52 -80.68
C MET A 1 -33.22 3.78 -79.42
N ASN A 2 -32.16 2.96 -79.52
CA ASN A 2 -31.67 2.13 -78.42
C ASN A 2 -30.62 2.90 -77.61
N SER A 3 -30.87 3.11 -76.31
CA SER A 3 -29.85 3.60 -75.38
C SER A 3 -29.28 2.43 -74.57
N VAL A 4 -27.96 2.26 -74.67
CA VAL A 4 -27.16 1.28 -73.95
C VAL A 4 -26.56 2.00 -72.74
N PHE A 5 -26.91 1.57 -71.52
CA PHE A 5 -26.26 2.02 -70.29
C PHE A 5 -25.20 1.01 -69.84
N HIS A 6 -23.94 1.44 -69.86
CA HIS A 6 -22.80 0.74 -69.28
C HIS A 6 -22.75 0.96 -67.76
N VAL A 7 -22.79 -0.12 -66.98
CA VAL A 7 -22.52 -0.11 -65.54
C VAL A 7 -21.08 -0.60 -65.31
N SER A 8 -20.22 0.28 -64.81
CA SER A 8 -18.84 -0.06 -64.40
C SER A 8 -18.75 -0.24 -62.88
N ASN A 9 -18.44 -1.45 -62.43
CA ASN A 9 -18.20 -1.78 -61.02
C ASN A 9 -16.74 -1.47 -60.60
N PRO A 10 -16.49 -0.70 -59.53
CA PRO A 10 -15.16 -0.52 -58.99
C PRO A 10 -14.87 -1.58 -57.91
N VAL A 11 -14.29 -2.70 -58.31
CA VAL A 11 -13.69 -3.67 -57.39
C VAL A 11 -12.18 -3.53 -57.45
N ARG A 12 -11.56 -2.93 -56.41
CA ARG A 12 -10.20 -3.21 -55.86
C ARG A 12 -9.59 -1.97 -55.18
N SER A 13 -9.72 -1.87 -53.85
CA SER A 13 -8.74 -1.11 -53.04
C SER A 13 -8.67 -1.50 -51.54
N ASN A 14 -9.61 -2.30 -51.01
CA ASN A 14 -9.67 -2.59 -49.57
C ASN A 14 -8.59 -3.53 -49.00
N SER A 15 -7.87 -4.29 -49.83
CA SER A 15 -6.85 -5.25 -49.38
C SER A 15 -5.62 -4.57 -48.76
N LYS A 16 -5.15 -3.43 -49.29
CA LYS A 16 -3.94 -2.78 -48.79
C LYS A 16 -4.13 -2.11 -47.42
N ARG A 17 -5.35 -1.66 -47.09
CA ARG A 17 -5.66 -1.05 -45.79
C ARG A 17 -5.71 -2.06 -44.63
N SER A 18 -6.10 -3.32 -44.88
CA SER A 18 -6.17 -4.34 -43.83
C SER A 18 -4.79 -4.79 -43.38
N VAL A 19 -3.85 -4.96 -44.32
CA VAL A 19 -2.46 -5.35 -44.05
C VAL A 19 -1.72 -4.28 -43.25
N LEU A 20 -1.94 -3.00 -43.56
CA LEU A 20 -1.32 -1.89 -42.83
C LEU A 20 -1.81 -1.79 -41.37
N LYS A 21 -3.12 -2.03 -41.13
CA LYS A 21 -3.69 -2.10 -39.78
C LYS A 21 -3.13 -3.27 -38.97
N ALA A 22 -2.93 -4.43 -39.60
CA ALA A 22 -2.33 -5.59 -38.95
C ALA A 22 -0.87 -5.34 -38.53
N ARG A 23 -0.06 -4.74 -39.42
CA ARG A 23 1.34 -4.38 -39.11
C ARG A 23 1.47 -3.40 -37.95
N ARG A 24 0.61 -2.36 -37.89
CA ARG A 24 0.59 -1.41 -36.75
C ARG A 24 0.28 -2.09 -35.41
N ARG A 25 -0.63 -3.07 -35.39
CA ARG A 25 -0.97 -3.82 -34.16
C ARG A 25 0.19 -4.69 -33.67
N ILE A 26 0.94 -5.30 -34.57
CA ILE A 26 2.13 -6.12 -34.22
C ILE A 26 3.23 -5.24 -33.64
N ALA A 27 3.52 -4.09 -34.26
CA ALA A 27 4.53 -3.14 -33.77
C ALA A 27 4.18 -2.60 -32.36
N LEU A 28 2.92 -2.29 -32.09
CA LEU A 28 2.45 -1.85 -30.77
C LEU A 28 2.60 -2.93 -29.69
N LYS A 29 2.34 -4.20 -30.04
CA LYS A 29 2.57 -5.33 -29.12
C LYS A 29 4.06 -5.52 -28.80
N GLN A 30 4.94 -5.36 -29.79
CA GLN A 30 6.39 -5.46 -29.58
C GLN A 30 6.93 -4.33 -28.71
N LYS A 31 6.50 -3.06 -28.94
CA LYS A 31 6.86 -1.93 -28.07
C LYS A 31 6.44 -2.15 -26.61
N ARG A 32 5.21 -2.63 -26.37
CA ARG A 32 4.72 -2.94 -25.00
C ARG A 32 5.51 -4.06 -24.33
N LYS A 33 5.98 -5.06 -25.10
CA LYS A 33 6.80 -6.16 -24.58
C LYS A 33 8.21 -5.68 -24.20
N GLN A 34 8.82 -4.80 -25.00
CA GLN A 34 10.12 -4.20 -24.69
C GLN A 34 10.07 -3.26 -23.48
N GLN A 35 8.98 -2.48 -23.33
CA GLN A 35 8.78 -1.63 -22.15
C GLN A 35 8.72 -2.46 -20.86
N LYS A 36 7.94 -3.56 -20.85
CA LYS A 36 7.87 -4.47 -19.70
C LYS A 36 9.19 -5.13 -19.32
N LEU A 37 10.08 -5.35 -20.28
CA LEU A 37 11.42 -5.89 -20.00
C LEU A 37 12.30 -4.83 -19.33
N ARG A 38 12.26 -3.58 -19.80
CA ARG A 38 12.98 -2.46 -19.17
C ARG A 38 12.50 -2.16 -17.74
N ASP A 39 11.18 -2.18 -17.53
CA ASP A 39 10.60 -1.92 -16.21
C ASP A 39 10.92 -3.04 -15.20
N ASN A 40 11.18 -4.27 -15.66
CA ASN A 40 11.63 -5.37 -14.82
C ASN A 40 13.14 -5.31 -14.51
N GLU A 41 13.97 -4.76 -15.41
CA GLU A 41 15.42 -4.61 -15.21
C GLU A 41 15.78 -3.44 -14.29
N SER A 42 14.92 -2.42 -14.17
CA SER A 42 15.17 -1.26 -13.27
C SER A 42 14.83 -1.53 -11.81
N PHE A 43 14.25 -2.69 -11.46
CA PHE A 43 13.89 -3.01 -10.07
C PHE A 43 14.95 -3.91 -9.42
N LYS A 44 16.01 -3.31 -8.88
CA LYS A 44 16.88 -3.98 -7.91
C LYS A 44 16.22 -3.89 -6.53
N PRO A 45 15.79 -5.00 -5.90
CA PRO A 45 15.35 -4.94 -4.51
C PRO A 45 16.49 -4.43 -3.61
N PRO A 46 16.18 -3.75 -2.49
CA PRO A 46 17.20 -3.32 -1.55
C PRO A 46 18.03 -4.53 -1.10
N ILE A 47 19.35 -4.39 -1.18
CA ILE A 47 20.31 -5.43 -0.77
C ILE A 47 20.17 -5.57 0.76
N TYR A 48 19.56 -6.66 1.21
CA TYR A 48 19.55 -7.01 2.63
C TYR A 48 20.94 -7.54 3.01
N THR A 49 21.57 -6.96 4.02
CA THR A 49 22.82 -7.47 4.60
C THR A 49 22.61 -8.86 5.18
N ALA A 50 23.57 -9.78 5.00
CA ALA A 50 23.47 -11.18 5.41
C ALA A 50 22.99 -11.38 6.87
N GLY A 51 23.39 -10.51 7.79
CA GLY A 51 22.96 -10.55 9.20
C GLY A 51 21.47 -10.29 9.49
N TYR A 52 20.67 -9.88 8.49
CA TYR A 52 19.22 -9.70 8.64
C TYR A 52 18.45 -11.01 8.38
N LEU A 53 18.93 -11.86 7.47
CA LEU A 53 18.31 -13.16 7.16
C LEU A 53 18.60 -14.19 8.25
N GLU A 54 19.76 -14.11 8.89
CA GLU A 54 20.16 -15.00 10.01
C GLU A 54 19.21 -14.87 11.22
N ARG A 55 18.76 -13.64 11.54
CA ARG A 55 17.86 -13.37 12.67
C ARG A 55 16.46 -13.94 12.47
N ILE A 56 15.91 -13.81 11.25
CA ILE A 56 14.60 -14.38 10.91
C ILE A 56 14.63 -15.92 11.01
N ARG A 57 15.77 -16.56 10.75
CA ARG A 57 15.91 -18.02 10.82
C ARG A 57 15.90 -18.54 12.26
N GLN A 58 16.45 -17.79 13.22
CA GLN A 58 16.55 -18.21 14.62
C GLN A 58 15.21 -18.15 15.37
N ASP A 59 14.33 -17.21 15.03
CA ASP A 59 13.04 -17.05 15.71
C ASP A 59 12.00 -18.11 15.31
N PHE A 60 12.17 -18.78 14.17
CA PHE A 60 11.26 -19.82 13.69
C PHE A 60 11.56 -21.24 14.21
N LEU A 61 12.69 -21.45 14.91
CA LEU A 61 13.19 -22.79 15.27
C LEU A 61 12.95 -23.19 16.74
N LYS A 62 12.17 -22.44 17.54
CA LYS A 62 11.84 -22.84 18.91
C LYS A 62 10.63 -23.80 18.94
N PRO A 63 10.79 -25.08 19.34
CA PRO A 63 9.66 -25.99 19.49
C PRO A 63 8.85 -25.67 20.76
N PRO A 64 7.52 -25.84 20.75
CA PRO A 64 6.69 -25.66 21.93
C PRO A 64 6.93 -26.78 22.94
N GLN A 65 7.15 -26.40 24.19
CA GLN A 65 7.24 -27.31 25.34
C GLN A 65 5.86 -27.52 25.92
N THR A 66 5.32 -28.73 25.81
CA THR A 66 4.49 -29.41 26.82
C THR A 66 4.19 -30.83 26.32
N VAL A 67 4.55 -31.83 27.12
CA VAL A 67 4.30 -33.25 26.85
C VAL A 67 3.29 -33.75 27.88
N VAL A 68 2.16 -34.27 27.41
CA VAL A 68 1.15 -34.99 28.21
C VAL A 68 1.32 -36.49 27.93
N PRO A 69 1.12 -37.41 28.90
CA PRO A 69 1.31 -38.84 28.68
C PRO A 69 0.23 -39.38 27.74
N ILE A 70 0.65 -40.21 26.77
CA ILE A 70 -0.22 -40.76 25.73
C ILE A 70 -0.20 -42.29 25.81
N ASP A 71 -1.41 -42.88 25.82
CA ASP A 71 -1.69 -44.30 25.76
C ASP A 71 -0.86 -45.05 24.70
N TYR A 72 -0.43 -46.27 25.04
CA TYR A 72 0.51 -47.10 24.26
C TYR A 72 0.08 -47.30 22.79
N PHE A 73 -1.22 -47.35 22.49
CA PHE A 73 -1.74 -47.45 21.10
C PHE A 73 -1.60 -46.14 20.32
N SER A 74 -1.74 -45.00 21.00
CA SER A 74 -1.49 -43.70 20.41
C SER A 74 0.01 -43.41 20.31
N SER A 75 0.89 -44.09 21.05
CA SER A 75 2.34 -43.93 20.95
C SER A 75 2.89 -44.50 19.64
N ILE A 76 2.40 -45.65 19.18
CA ILE A 76 2.80 -46.26 17.89
C ILE A 76 2.27 -45.43 16.72
N PHE A 77 1.02 -44.98 16.80
CA PHE A 77 0.42 -44.12 15.78
C PHE A 77 1.07 -42.73 15.75
N ASN A 78 1.42 -42.16 16.91
CA ASN A 78 2.18 -40.91 16.98
C ASN A 78 3.62 -41.09 16.54
N ALA A 79 4.28 -42.21 16.83
CA ALA A 79 5.63 -42.50 16.35
C ALA A 79 5.66 -42.56 14.82
N TYR A 80 4.67 -43.21 14.19
CA TYR A 80 4.53 -43.23 12.73
C TYR A 80 4.16 -41.87 12.14
N ARG A 81 3.28 -41.12 12.80
CA ARG A 81 2.90 -39.76 12.40
C ARG A 81 4.06 -38.78 12.54
N ILE A 82 4.83 -38.87 13.61
CA ILE A 82 6.04 -38.08 13.88
C ILE A 82 7.13 -38.48 12.87
N ALA A 83 7.37 -39.77 12.63
CA ALA A 83 8.30 -40.25 11.60
C ALA A 83 7.90 -39.76 10.20
N HIS A 84 6.61 -39.72 9.88
CA HIS A 84 6.10 -39.17 8.61
C HIS A 84 6.22 -37.64 8.54
N MET A 85 5.99 -36.91 9.64
CA MET A 85 6.23 -35.46 9.70
C MET A 85 7.74 -35.13 9.60
N LEU A 86 8.60 -35.96 10.19
CA LEU A 86 10.06 -35.85 10.11
C LEU A 86 10.61 -36.25 8.72
N ARG A 87 9.89 -37.11 7.99
CA ARG A 87 10.14 -37.41 6.56
C ARG A 87 10.01 -36.16 5.68
N CYS A 88 9.08 -35.28 6.01
CA CYS A 88 8.91 -34.00 5.33
C CYS A 88 9.95 -32.94 5.75
N SER A 89 10.65 -33.13 6.89
CA SER A 89 11.67 -32.19 7.38
C SER A 89 13.11 -32.59 7.04
N GLY A 90 13.33 -33.72 6.36
CA GLY A 90 14.64 -34.09 5.80
C GLY A 90 15.72 -34.43 6.84
N THR A 91 15.35 -34.80 8.06
CA THR A 91 16.31 -35.07 9.13
C THR A 91 16.80 -36.54 9.13
N SER A 92 18.12 -36.73 9.20
CA SER A 92 18.83 -38.03 9.19
C SER A 92 18.35 -39.03 10.26
N ILE A 93 17.86 -38.50 11.39
CA ILE A 93 17.36 -39.30 12.53
C ILE A 93 16.08 -40.08 12.16
N ALA A 94 15.25 -39.55 11.25
CA ALA A 94 14.01 -40.19 10.81
C ALA A 94 14.26 -41.43 9.93
N GLN A 95 15.34 -41.43 9.15
CA GLN A 95 15.70 -42.58 8.31
C GLN A 95 16.18 -43.77 9.15
N SER A 96 16.89 -43.50 10.24
CA SER A 96 17.45 -44.55 11.12
C SER A 96 16.37 -45.26 11.96
N LEU A 97 15.38 -44.52 12.48
CA LEU A 97 14.23 -45.09 13.21
C LEU A 97 13.26 -45.87 12.30
N LEU A 98 13.14 -45.48 11.03
CA LEU A 98 12.38 -46.22 10.02
C LEU A 98 13.08 -47.53 9.63
N TYR A 99 14.41 -47.55 9.56
CA TYR A 99 15.15 -48.77 9.19
C TYR A 99 15.08 -49.86 10.26
N LEU A 100 15.08 -49.47 11.54
CA LEU A 100 14.97 -50.41 12.67
C LEU A 100 13.55 -50.98 12.87
N THR A 101 12.52 -50.34 12.31
CA THR A 101 11.13 -50.79 12.47
C THR A 101 10.52 -51.33 11.18
N ALA A 102 11.14 -51.15 10.01
CA ALA A 102 10.56 -51.58 8.74
C ALA A 102 10.87 -53.04 8.35
N ASN A 103 11.91 -53.66 8.91
CA ASN A 103 12.33 -55.00 8.50
C ASN A 103 11.53 -56.14 9.13
N ASP A 104 10.83 -55.91 10.25
CA ASP A 104 10.04 -56.94 10.96
C ASP A 104 8.52 -56.69 10.91
N VAL A 105 8.07 -55.69 10.16
CA VAL A 105 6.63 -55.40 10.05
C VAL A 105 6.00 -56.32 9.02
N SER A 106 5.03 -57.12 9.48
CA SER A 106 4.26 -58.03 8.63
C SER A 106 3.81 -57.34 7.34
N PRO A 107 3.96 -57.97 6.15
CA PRO A 107 3.57 -57.39 4.87
C PRO A 107 2.10 -56.95 4.84
N ILE A 108 1.25 -57.61 5.64
CA ILE A 108 -0.16 -57.25 5.84
C ILE A 108 -0.31 -55.85 6.42
N PHE A 109 0.50 -55.50 7.43
CA PHE A 109 0.44 -54.18 8.06
C PHE A 109 0.94 -53.10 7.10
N LYS A 110 2.01 -53.37 6.34
CA LYS A 110 2.51 -52.43 5.33
C LYS A 110 1.45 -52.12 4.27
N GLN A 111 0.78 -53.15 3.75
CA GLN A 111 -0.30 -52.99 2.80
C GLN A 111 -1.46 -52.19 3.39
N HIS A 112 -1.91 -52.54 4.62
CA HIS A 112 -2.96 -51.82 5.31
C HIS A 112 -2.62 -50.33 5.55
N TYR A 113 -1.37 -50.03 5.92
CA TYR A 113 -0.89 -48.66 6.10
C TYR A 113 -0.89 -47.87 4.78
N GLU A 114 -0.40 -48.48 3.70
CA GLU A 114 -0.41 -47.87 2.37
C GLU A 114 -1.83 -47.56 1.89
N ASP A 115 -2.76 -48.49 2.10
CA ASP A 115 -4.17 -48.32 1.74
C ASP A 115 -4.83 -47.23 2.60
N THR A 116 -4.57 -47.21 3.91
CA THR A 116 -5.04 -46.13 4.80
C THR A 116 -4.50 -44.76 4.38
N CYS A 117 -3.24 -44.67 3.95
CA CYS A 117 -2.66 -43.44 3.43
C CYS A 117 -3.32 -43.00 2.12
N LYS A 118 -3.59 -43.93 1.21
CA LYS A 118 -4.30 -43.65 -0.06
C LYS A 118 -5.71 -43.14 0.22
N ASP A 119 -6.44 -43.80 1.13
CA ASP A 119 -7.79 -43.42 1.53
C ASP A 119 -7.81 -42.02 2.13
N TYR A 120 -6.88 -41.70 3.04
CA TYR A 120 -6.73 -40.36 3.61
C TYR A 120 -6.44 -39.29 2.55
N LEU A 121 -5.55 -39.58 1.59
CA LEU A 121 -5.24 -38.64 0.51
C LEU A 121 -6.45 -38.43 -0.42
N MET A 122 -7.21 -39.47 -0.71
CA MET A 122 -8.44 -39.40 -1.49
C MET A 122 -9.52 -38.62 -0.77
N GLU A 123 -9.74 -38.91 0.51
CA GLU A 123 -10.66 -38.17 1.38
C GLU A 123 -10.30 -36.67 1.40
N ARG A 124 -9.03 -36.33 1.57
CA ARG A 124 -8.54 -34.94 1.54
C ARG A 124 -8.83 -34.26 0.20
N LYS A 125 -8.64 -34.95 -0.92
CA LYS A 125 -9.00 -34.44 -2.26
C LYS A 125 -10.51 -34.21 -2.38
N PHE A 126 -11.33 -35.18 -1.96
CA PHE A 126 -12.79 -35.07 -1.99
C PHE A 126 -13.31 -33.94 -1.11
N ARG A 127 -12.82 -33.81 0.13
CA ARG A 127 -13.13 -32.67 1.01
C ARG A 127 -12.82 -31.33 0.33
N GLY A 128 -11.70 -31.25 -0.39
CA GLY A 128 -11.31 -30.07 -1.17
C GLY A 128 -12.23 -29.76 -2.35
N ILE A 129 -12.69 -30.79 -3.08
CA ILE A 129 -13.67 -30.65 -4.17
C ILE A 129 -15.03 -30.22 -3.61
N PHE A 130 -15.51 -30.90 -2.58
CA PHE A 130 -16.79 -30.63 -1.94
C PHE A 130 -16.84 -29.21 -1.35
N ARG A 131 -15.77 -28.76 -0.68
CA ARG A 131 -15.67 -27.37 -0.22
C ARG A 131 -15.79 -26.36 -1.36
N ARG A 132 -15.13 -26.60 -2.51
CA ARG A 132 -15.23 -25.73 -3.69
C ARG A 132 -16.65 -25.70 -4.25
N LEU A 133 -17.30 -26.86 -4.34
CA LEU A 133 -18.69 -26.97 -4.78
C LEU A 133 -19.63 -26.19 -3.85
N LEU A 134 -19.52 -26.40 -2.53
CA LEU A 134 -20.30 -25.71 -1.52
C LEU A 134 -20.09 -24.19 -1.58
N CYS A 135 -18.84 -23.73 -1.71
CA CYS A 135 -18.54 -22.31 -1.86
C CYS A 135 -19.19 -21.72 -3.12
N ARG A 136 -19.08 -22.38 -4.28
CA ARG A 136 -19.73 -21.94 -5.53
C ARG A 136 -21.25 -21.89 -5.39
N TRP A 137 -21.84 -22.91 -4.77
CA TRP A 137 -23.28 -22.95 -4.51
C TRP A 137 -23.74 -21.81 -3.60
N ARG A 138 -22.99 -21.51 -2.53
CA ARG A 138 -23.28 -20.37 -1.64
C ARG A 138 -23.17 -19.04 -2.38
N ILE A 139 -22.11 -18.85 -3.17
CA ILE A 139 -21.93 -17.65 -3.99
C ILE A 139 -23.09 -17.48 -4.97
N LYS A 140 -23.48 -18.54 -5.69
CA LYS A 140 -24.64 -18.52 -6.60
C LYS A 140 -25.93 -18.08 -5.90
N ARG A 141 -26.16 -18.53 -4.66
CA ARG A 141 -27.32 -18.09 -3.86
C ARG A 141 -27.26 -16.63 -3.45
N ILE A 142 -26.07 -16.09 -3.21
CA ILE A 142 -25.88 -14.66 -2.91
C ILE A 142 -26.07 -13.83 -4.19
N ASP A 143 -25.54 -14.30 -5.32
CA ASP A 143 -25.64 -13.61 -6.61
C ASP A 143 -27.06 -13.58 -7.19
N ALA A 144 -27.92 -14.53 -6.80
CA ALA A 144 -29.32 -14.55 -7.22
C ALA A 144 -30.17 -13.41 -6.60
N LYS A 145 -29.66 -12.73 -5.56
CA LYS A 145 -30.36 -11.59 -4.97
C LYS A 145 -30.16 -10.35 -5.83
N PRO A 146 -31.22 -9.57 -6.12
CA PRO A 146 -31.07 -8.30 -6.84
C PRO A 146 -30.17 -7.35 -6.05
N GLN A 147 -29.39 -6.55 -6.76
CA GLN A 147 -28.50 -5.57 -6.16
C GLN A 147 -28.46 -4.28 -6.96
N ASP A 148 -28.38 -3.19 -6.22
CA ASP A 148 -28.19 -1.88 -6.78
C ASP A 148 -26.73 -1.72 -7.21
N LEU A 149 -26.53 -1.28 -8.46
CA LEU A 149 -25.21 -1.03 -9.04
C LEU A 149 -24.76 0.42 -8.79
N ILE A 150 -24.97 0.88 -7.56
CA ILE A 150 -24.60 2.21 -7.08
C ILE A 150 -23.46 2.03 -6.08
N ASP A 151 -22.37 2.75 -6.27
CA ASP A 151 -21.22 2.72 -5.36
C ASP A 151 -21.61 3.39 -4.03
N PRO A 152 -21.51 2.70 -2.88
CA PRO A 152 -21.97 3.24 -1.60
C PRO A 152 -21.13 4.42 -1.08
N ILE A 153 -20.00 4.72 -1.71
CA ILE A 153 -19.07 5.78 -1.28
C ILE A 153 -19.32 7.05 -2.10
N THR A 154 -19.42 6.92 -3.42
CA THR A 154 -19.61 8.07 -4.32
C THR A 154 -21.07 8.36 -4.65
N PHE A 155 -21.98 7.41 -4.36
CA PHE A 155 -23.39 7.42 -4.77
C PHE A 155 -23.60 7.52 -6.30
N MET A 156 -22.56 7.18 -7.08
CA MET A 156 -22.59 7.18 -8.53
C MET A 156 -22.76 5.75 -9.08
N PRO A 157 -23.25 5.59 -10.31
CA PRO A 157 -23.26 4.30 -11.00
C PRO A 157 -21.83 3.73 -11.11
N ILE A 158 -21.70 2.43 -10.86
CA ILE A 158 -20.40 1.74 -10.86
C ILE A 158 -19.89 1.57 -12.30
N GLU A 159 -18.71 2.13 -12.60
CA GLU A 159 -18.05 1.94 -13.90
C GLU A 159 -17.29 0.61 -13.95
N GLN A 160 -16.56 0.29 -12.88
CA GLN A 160 -15.77 -0.93 -12.76
C GLN A 160 -16.16 -1.71 -11.50
N LEU A 161 -16.94 -2.76 -11.70
CA LEU A 161 -17.51 -3.53 -10.61
C LEU A 161 -16.45 -4.34 -9.84
N VAL A 162 -16.37 -4.10 -8.54
CA VAL A 162 -15.67 -4.96 -7.59
C VAL A 162 -16.66 -5.51 -6.58
N THR A 163 -16.61 -6.83 -6.39
CA THR A 163 -17.52 -7.56 -5.50
C THR A 163 -16.80 -8.10 -4.27
N VAL A 164 -17.35 -7.77 -3.10
CA VAL A 164 -16.89 -8.30 -1.81
C VAL A 164 -17.99 -9.16 -1.20
N TYR A 165 -17.74 -10.46 -1.11
CA TYR A 165 -18.68 -11.40 -0.50
C TYR A 165 -18.52 -11.44 1.02
N ASP A 166 -19.62 -11.28 1.74
CA ASP A 166 -19.74 -11.58 3.16
C ASP A 166 -20.55 -12.88 3.34
N MET A 167 -19.81 -13.95 3.64
CA MET A 167 -20.36 -15.29 3.79
C MET A 167 -21.16 -15.45 5.08
N GLU A 168 -20.90 -14.65 6.11
CA GLU A 168 -21.63 -14.70 7.38
C GLU A 168 -23.01 -14.09 7.20
N GLN A 169 -23.06 -12.91 6.58
CA GLN A 169 -24.33 -12.21 6.32
C GLN A 169 -25.07 -12.74 5.07
N ARG A 170 -24.45 -13.62 4.28
CA ARG A 170 -24.97 -14.12 3.00
C ARG A 170 -25.38 -12.97 2.07
N ARG A 171 -24.50 -11.97 1.97
CA ARG A 171 -24.63 -10.74 1.18
C ARG A 171 -23.33 -10.49 0.41
N LYS A 172 -23.41 -9.71 -0.66
CA LYS A 172 -22.23 -9.16 -1.33
C LYS A 172 -22.33 -7.64 -1.38
N TYR A 173 -21.20 -6.96 -1.36
CA TYR A 173 -21.08 -5.52 -1.50
C TYR A 173 -20.43 -5.22 -2.83
N CYS A 174 -21.00 -4.26 -3.56
CA CYS A 174 -20.51 -3.82 -4.86
C CYS A 174 -19.92 -2.43 -4.70
N PHE A 175 -18.72 -2.24 -5.24
CA PHE A 175 -18.00 -0.97 -5.19
C PHE A 175 -17.47 -0.64 -6.58
N ASP A 176 -17.27 0.65 -6.81
CA ASP A 176 -16.40 1.07 -7.90
C ASP A 176 -14.93 0.75 -7.58
N ALA A 177 -14.21 0.23 -8.58
CA ALA A 177 -12.84 -0.22 -8.41
C ALA A 177 -11.88 0.90 -7.97
N LEU A 178 -11.99 2.09 -8.56
CA LEU A 178 -11.10 3.20 -8.25
C LEU A 178 -11.37 3.74 -6.86
N THR A 179 -12.65 3.87 -6.51
CA THR A 179 -13.05 4.30 -5.17
C THR A 179 -12.54 3.34 -4.10
N LEU A 180 -12.72 2.03 -4.32
CA LEU A 180 -12.25 1.03 -3.36
C LEU A 180 -10.72 1.03 -3.22
N VAL A 181 -9.97 1.20 -4.32
CA VAL A 181 -8.50 1.33 -4.27
C VAL A 181 -8.09 2.54 -3.45
N LYS A 182 -8.77 3.68 -3.59
CA LYS A 182 -8.50 4.87 -2.77
C LYS A 182 -8.74 4.60 -1.28
N CYS A 183 -9.86 3.95 -0.93
CA CYS A 183 -10.15 3.58 0.47
C CYS A 183 -9.11 2.62 1.06
N VAL A 184 -8.78 1.55 0.33
CA VAL A 184 -7.75 0.59 0.75
C VAL A 184 -6.39 1.29 0.93
N THR A 185 -6.03 2.18 0.01
CA THR A 185 -4.77 2.93 0.09
C THR A 185 -4.78 3.89 1.28
N LYS A 186 -5.89 4.60 1.51
CA LYS A 186 -6.07 5.48 2.67
C LYS A 186 -5.86 4.73 3.99
N ASP A 187 -6.42 3.52 4.12
CA ASP A 187 -6.20 2.70 5.33
C ASP A 187 -4.74 2.26 5.47
N LEU A 188 -4.11 1.80 4.38
CA LEU A 188 -2.72 1.34 4.37
C LEU A 188 -1.68 2.44 4.58
N PHE A 189 -2.02 3.69 4.24
CA PHE A 189 -1.19 4.88 4.41
C PHE A 189 -1.66 5.75 5.56
N ARG A 190 -2.59 5.26 6.39
CA ARG A 190 -3.07 6.00 7.54
C ARG A 190 -1.90 6.41 8.44
N GLN A 191 -1.98 7.64 8.90
CA GLN A 191 -1.04 8.24 9.80
C GLN A 191 -1.78 8.88 10.98
N GLN A 192 -1.01 9.19 12.01
CA GLN A 192 -1.44 10.00 13.13
C GLN A 192 -0.30 10.98 13.39
N TYR A 193 -0.53 12.25 13.04
CA TYR A 193 0.54 13.25 12.96
C TYR A 193 1.62 12.78 11.98
N THR A 194 2.87 13.13 12.23
CA THR A 194 4.03 12.68 11.45
C THR A 194 4.38 11.19 11.62
N ILE A 195 3.62 10.43 12.43
CA ILE A 195 3.89 9.04 12.75
C ILE A 195 3.00 8.11 11.89
N PRO A 196 3.60 7.28 11.02
CA PRO A 196 2.83 6.35 10.20
C PRO A 196 2.19 5.25 11.07
N SER A 197 0.86 5.13 10.97
CA SER A 197 0.04 4.19 11.74
C SER A 197 -0.91 3.42 10.80
N PRO A 198 -0.35 2.59 9.90
CA PRO A 198 -1.12 1.92 8.86
C PRO A 198 -2.17 0.99 9.48
N GLN A 199 -3.37 0.96 8.89
CA GLN A 199 -4.48 0.12 9.36
C GLN A 199 -4.86 -0.95 8.34
N MET A 200 -5.48 -2.02 8.86
CA MET A 200 -6.01 -3.08 8.02
C MET A 200 -7.14 -2.49 7.18
N PRO A 201 -7.14 -2.68 5.85
CA PRO A 201 -8.22 -2.19 5.01
C PRO A 201 -9.59 -2.68 5.46
N LYS A 202 -10.56 -1.78 5.53
CA LYS A 202 -11.92 -2.08 6.03
C LYS A 202 -12.95 -1.97 4.92
N ASN A 203 -14.02 -2.75 5.07
CA ASN A 203 -15.21 -2.57 4.27
C ASN A 203 -15.92 -1.29 4.72
N VAL A 204 -16.10 -0.33 3.81
CA VAL A 204 -16.69 0.98 4.12
C VAL A 204 -18.13 0.87 4.62
N VAL A 205 -18.88 -0.15 4.19
CA VAL A 205 -20.29 -0.34 4.59
C VAL A 205 -20.41 -0.94 5.99
N THR A 206 -19.56 -1.90 6.33
CA THR A 206 -19.64 -2.61 7.63
C THR A 206 -18.66 -2.11 8.67
N ASN A 207 -17.71 -1.26 8.27
CA ASN A 207 -16.55 -0.80 9.05
C ASN A 207 -15.72 -1.96 9.65
N LYS A 208 -15.83 -3.17 9.11
CA LYS A 208 -15.07 -4.35 9.54
C LYS A 208 -13.85 -4.55 8.65
N PRO A 209 -12.70 -4.97 9.21
CA PRO A 209 -11.52 -5.29 8.42
C PRO A 209 -11.83 -6.41 7.42
N PHE A 210 -11.30 -6.30 6.20
CA PHE A 210 -11.46 -7.36 5.21
C PHE A 210 -10.77 -8.63 5.69
N LYS A 211 -11.47 -9.76 5.56
CA LYS A 211 -10.91 -11.08 5.83
C LYS A 211 -9.84 -11.40 4.78
N PHE A 212 -8.89 -12.26 5.14
CA PHE A 212 -7.80 -12.68 4.24
C PHE A 212 -8.30 -13.16 2.85
N GLN A 213 -9.38 -13.94 2.81
CA GLN A 213 -9.99 -14.41 1.56
C GLN A 213 -10.58 -13.27 0.72
N GLN A 214 -11.17 -12.26 1.38
CA GLN A 214 -11.67 -11.06 0.72
C GLN A 214 -10.51 -10.25 0.14
N LEU A 215 -9.41 -10.07 0.87
CA LEU A 215 -8.21 -9.39 0.37
C LEU A 215 -7.60 -10.08 -0.86
N ILE A 216 -7.55 -11.42 -0.88
CA ILE A 216 -7.12 -12.17 -2.07
C ILE A 216 -8.05 -11.90 -3.26
N SER A 217 -9.37 -11.93 -3.01
CA SER A 217 -10.37 -11.67 -4.04
C SER A 217 -10.24 -10.25 -4.61
N LEU A 218 -10.11 -9.26 -3.72
CA LEU A 218 -9.92 -7.86 -4.06
C LEU A 218 -8.65 -7.66 -4.88
N GLN A 219 -7.53 -8.21 -4.43
CA GLN A 219 -6.28 -8.08 -5.18
C GLN A 219 -6.39 -8.68 -6.58
N ARG A 220 -7.08 -9.81 -6.76
CA ARG A 220 -7.28 -10.42 -8.08
C ARG A 220 -8.19 -9.56 -8.97
N GLN A 221 -9.29 -9.07 -8.42
CA GLN A 221 -10.23 -8.20 -9.13
C GLN A 221 -9.57 -6.86 -9.52
N LEU A 222 -8.66 -6.34 -8.69
CA LEU A 222 -8.01 -5.04 -8.91
C LEU A 222 -6.65 -5.13 -9.60
N ALA A 223 -6.15 -6.35 -9.90
CA ALA A 223 -4.78 -6.57 -10.39
C ALA A 223 -4.47 -5.89 -11.73
N TYR A 224 -5.49 -5.56 -12.53
CA TYR A 224 -5.31 -4.89 -13.82
C TYR A 224 -5.15 -3.37 -13.68
N LEU A 225 -5.47 -2.78 -12.52
CA LEU A 225 -5.38 -1.35 -12.27
C LEU A 225 -4.00 -0.94 -11.78
N PRO A 226 -3.34 0.05 -12.42
CA PRO A 226 -2.04 0.54 -11.95
C PRO A 226 -2.13 1.20 -10.57
N GLN A 227 -3.27 1.80 -10.22
CA GLN A 227 -3.49 2.41 -8.91
C GLN A 227 -3.51 1.37 -7.78
N ALA A 228 -3.81 0.11 -8.07
CA ALA A 228 -3.83 -0.98 -7.08
C ALA A 228 -2.43 -1.57 -6.78
N THR A 229 -1.36 -0.85 -7.13
CA THR A 229 0.03 -1.28 -6.93
C THR A 229 0.33 -1.52 -5.45
N TYR A 230 -0.13 -0.64 -4.55
CA TYR A 230 0.08 -0.81 -3.11
C TYR A 230 -0.61 -2.04 -2.54
N LEU A 231 -1.82 -2.36 -2.99
CA LEU A 231 -2.50 -3.61 -2.61
C LEU A 231 -1.73 -4.85 -3.10
N SER A 232 -1.10 -4.76 -4.27
CA SER A 232 -0.24 -5.82 -4.79
C SER A 232 1.03 -6.00 -3.96
N TYR A 233 1.66 -4.91 -3.50
CA TYR A 233 2.77 -4.99 -2.55
C TYR A 233 2.33 -5.51 -1.18
N PHE A 234 1.17 -5.09 -0.69
CA PHE A 234 0.60 -5.59 0.55
C PHE A 234 0.34 -7.11 0.49
N ARG A 235 -0.06 -7.63 -0.67
CA ARG A 235 -0.14 -9.08 -0.93
C ARG A 235 1.22 -9.76 -0.85
N LYS A 236 2.30 -9.15 -1.35
CA LYS A 236 3.66 -9.75 -1.31
C LYS A 236 4.14 -9.95 0.14
N VAL A 237 3.76 -9.08 1.06
CA VAL A 237 4.03 -9.20 2.50
C VAL A 237 2.93 -9.96 3.26
N GLY A 238 2.18 -10.83 2.56
CA GLY A 238 1.19 -11.71 3.18
C GLY A 238 0.00 -11.02 3.83
N PHE A 239 -0.31 -9.77 3.45
CA PHE A 239 -1.32 -8.94 4.12
C PHE A 239 -1.06 -8.72 5.62
N CYS A 240 0.20 -8.74 6.05
CA CYS A 240 0.59 -8.47 7.42
C CYS A 240 0.96 -7.00 7.62
N LEU A 241 0.27 -6.29 8.52
CA LEU A 241 0.54 -4.86 8.77
C LEU A 241 1.94 -4.61 9.34
N ASN A 242 2.44 -5.50 10.21
CA ASN A 242 3.79 -5.36 10.77
C ASN A 242 4.85 -5.46 9.67
N GLN A 243 4.70 -6.41 8.75
CA GLN A 243 5.59 -6.54 7.61
C GLN A 243 5.42 -5.38 6.62
N TRP A 244 4.19 -4.89 6.43
CA TRP A 244 3.91 -3.71 5.61
C TRP A 244 4.62 -2.46 6.13
N ARG A 245 4.52 -2.19 7.44
CA ARG A 245 5.18 -1.06 8.10
C ARG A 245 6.71 -1.13 7.93
N LEU A 246 7.29 -2.31 8.04
CA LEU A 246 8.73 -2.50 7.81
C LEU A 246 9.10 -2.33 6.33
N TYR A 247 8.33 -2.93 5.43
CA TYR A 247 8.58 -2.91 3.99
C TYR A 247 8.41 -1.51 3.38
N MET A 248 7.38 -0.76 3.79
CA MET A 248 7.06 0.58 3.30
C MET A 248 7.47 1.71 4.23
N GLY A 249 8.27 1.45 5.28
CA GLY A 249 8.50 2.41 6.37
C GLY A 249 8.91 3.81 5.91
N ARG A 250 9.82 3.90 4.93
CA ARG A 250 10.25 5.18 4.34
C ARG A 250 9.11 5.88 3.59
N THR A 251 8.42 5.14 2.71
CA THR A 251 7.31 5.67 1.91
C THR A 251 6.13 6.13 2.79
N LEU A 252 5.81 5.37 3.84
CA LEU A 252 4.77 5.73 4.80
C LEU A 252 5.13 7.03 5.53
N ARG A 253 6.38 7.14 6.01
CA ARG A 253 6.87 8.36 6.68
C ARG A 253 6.85 9.58 5.76
N LEU A 254 7.20 9.41 4.49
CA LEU A 254 7.16 10.51 3.52
C LEU A 254 5.74 10.91 3.14
N SER A 255 4.85 9.94 2.96
CA SER A 255 3.43 10.23 2.77
C SER A 255 2.88 11.00 3.95
N ALA A 256 3.32 10.64 5.16
CA ALA A 256 2.89 11.28 6.38
C ALA A 256 3.30 12.76 6.44
N ILE A 257 4.60 13.02 6.30
CA ILE A 257 5.16 14.37 6.23
C ILE A 257 4.50 15.20 5.13
N LYS A 258 4.27 14.60 3.96
CA LYS A 258 3.63 15.29 2.83
C LYS A 258 2.21 15.74 3.16
N GLU A 259 1.42 14.88 3.78
CA GLU A 259 0.04 15.19 4.17
C GLU A 259 0.02 16.26 5.27
N GLU A 260 0.89 16.16 6.28
CA GLU A 260 1.00 17.16 7.36
C GLU A 260 1.44 18.54 6.84
N LEU A 261 2.45 18.61 5.96
CA LEU A 261 2.87 19.87 5.34
C LEU A 261 1.83 20.45 4.37
N HIS A 262 0.95 19.62 3.82
CA HIS A 262 -0.10 20.07 2.92
C HIS A 262 -1.32 20.58 3.67
N ASP A 263 -1.60 20.04 4.85
CA ASP A 263 -2.67 20.51 5.72
C ASP A 263 -2.25 21.82 6.41
N THR A 264 -2.75 22.93 5.88
CA THR A 264 -2.49 24.28 6.42
C THR A 264 -3.06 24.51 7.81
N ARG A 265 -3.89 23.59 8.32
CA ARG A 265 -4.45 23.64 9.67
C ARG A 265 -3.68 22.77 10.65
N SER A 266 -2.80 21.89 10.17
CA SER A 266 -2.02 21.02 11.04
C SER A 266 -1.01 21.83 11.84
N PHE A 267 -1.07 21.71 13.17
CA PHE A 267 -0.08 22.33 14.05
C PHE A 267 1.33 21.79 13.78
N ASP A 268 1.47 20.46 13.68
CA ASP A 268 2.77 19.82 13.44
C ASP A 268 3.34 20.20 12.06
N GLY A 269 2.47 20.37 11.05
CA GLY A 269 2.87 20.84 9.73
C GLY A 269 3.42 22.27 9.76
N LYS A 270 2.80 23.15 10.56
CA LYS A 270 3.25 24.54 10.76
C LYS A 270 4.57 24.59 11.52
N GLU A 271 4.70 23.84 12.61
CA GLU A 271 5.92 23.73 13.42
C GLU A 271 7.08 23.20 12.58
N MET A 272 6.88 22.09 11.86
CA MET A 272 7.89 21.51 10.96
C MET A 272 8.35 22.48 9.88
N LEU A 273 7.44 23.29 9.33
CA LEU A 273 7.79 24.33 8.37
C LEU A 273 8.59 25.46 9.03
N GLY A 274 8.18 25.90 10.23
CA GLY A 274 8.85 26.92 11.01
C GLY A 274 10.29 26.53 11.34
N ASP A 275 10.49 25.34 11.92
CA ASP A 275 11.81 24.78 12.24
C ASP A 275 12.69 24.69 11.01
N PHE A 276 12.15 24.17 9.89
CA PHE A 276 12.88 24.11 8.63
C PHE A 276 13.37 25.49 8.17
N ILE A 277 12.52 26.54 8.24
CA ILE A 277 12.91 27.89 7.83
C ILE A 277 14.02 28.43 8.75
N LYS A 278 13.85 28.29 10.07
CA LYS A 278 14.81 28.76 11.08
C LYS A 278 16.17 28.09 10.93
N ASP A 279 16.20 26.76 10.88
CA ASP A 279 17.42 25.97 10.73
C ASP A 279 18.13 26.33 9.42
N THR A 280 17.39 26.43 8.33
CA THR A 280 17.97 26.76 7.02
C THR A 280 18.52 28.18 6.99
N MET A 281 17.88 29.15 7.66
CA MET A 281 18.40 30.52 7.80
C MET A 281 19.73 30.55 8.55
N VAL A 282 19.84 29.80 9.65
CA VAL A 282 21.07 29.68 10.43
C VAL A 282 22.18 29.04 9.59
N GLU A 283 21.87 27.97 8.85
CA GLU A 283 22.84 27.28 7.99
C GLU A 283 23.42 28.16 6.89
N ILE A 284 22.64 29.07 6.31
CA ILE A 284 23.13 30.02 5.28
C ILE A 284 23.73 31.32 5.87
N GLY A 285 23.83 31.43 7.20
CA GLY A 285 24.42 32.58 7.89
C GLY A 285 23.53 33.83 7.91
N MET A 286 22.20 33.66 7.85
CA MET A 286 21.28 34.78 8.09
C MET A 286 21.07 34.98 9.59
N VAL A 287 21.07 36.24 10.03
CA VAL A 287 20.82 36.58 11.43
C VAL A 287 19.32 36.41 11.71
N LEU A 288 19.01 35.46 12.60
CA LEU A 288 17.66 35.23 13.10
C LEU A 288 17.49 36.00 14.41
N THR A 289 16.59 36.98 14.43
CA THR A 289 16.22 37.72 15.64
C THR A 289 14.94 37.15 16.25
N ASP A 290 14.78 37.23 17.56
CA ASP A 290 13.56 36.76 18.26
C ASP A 290 12.28 37.35 17.66
N HIS A 291 12.33 38.64 17.30
CA HIS A 291 11.21 39.31 16.62
C HIS A 291 10.91 38.67 15.26
N PHE A 292 11.94 38.37 14.45
CA PHE A 292 11.73 37.76 13.15
C PHE A 292 11.27 36.30 13.25
N GLU A 293 11.67 35.57 14.30
CA GLU A 293 11.08 34.26 14.59
C GLU A 293 9.58 34.33 14.77
N GLN A 294 9.09 35.31 15.53
CA GLN A 294 7.65 35.52 15.71
C GLN A 294 6.98 35.88 14.38
N VAL A 295 7.61 36.73 13.55
CA VAL A 295 7.12 37.05 12.20
C VAL A 295 7.00 35.81 11.32
N ILE A 296 7.92 34.84 11.41
CA ILE A 296 7.80 33.57 10.67
C ILE A 296 6.59 32.76 11.16
N ILE A 297 6.42 32.63 12.47
CA ILE A 297 5.29 31.89 13.07
C ILE A 297 3.96 32.51 12.63
N ASP A 298 3.83 33.83 12.76
CA ASP A 298 2.62 34.57 12.38
C ASP A 298 2.37 34.53 10.87
N ALA A 299 3.43 34.56 10.05
CA ALA A 299 3.31 34.41 8.59
C ALA A 299 2.67 33.06 8.21
N ILE A 300 3.12 31.98 8.86
CA ILE A 300 2.62 30.62 8.63
C ILE A 300 1.17 30.50 9.09
N GLU A 301 0.81 31.11 10.21
CA GLU A 301 -0.55 31.08 10.77
C GLU A 301 -1.53 31.89 9.92
N TRP A 302 -1.16 33.14 9.59
CA TRP A 302 -2.08 34.12 9.01
C TRP A 302 -2.19 34.04 7.50
N TYR A 303 -1.11 33.64 6.82
CA TYR A 303 -1.03 33.64 5.36
C TYR A 303 -0.63 32.27 4.80
N PRO A 304 -1.28 31.16 5.20
CA PRO A 304 -0.83 29.81 4.84
C PRO A 304 -0.77 29.59 3.32
N ASP A 305 -1.64 30.24 2.55
CA ASP A 305 -1.71 30.14 1.09
C ASP A 305 -0.71 31.03 0.34
N ASN A 306 0.18 31.73 1.05
CA ASN A 306 1.17 32.60 0.41
C ASN A 306 2.10 31.79 -0.53
N PRO A 307 2.36 32.26 -1.77
CA PRO A 307 3.21 31.55 -2.73
C PRO A 307 4.64 31.27 -2.23
N LEU A 308 5.20 32.14 -1.39
CA LEU A 308 6.51 31.93 -0.77
C LEU A 308 6.46 30.72 0.17
N LEU A 309 5.47 30.69 1.08
CA LEU A 309 5.30 29.58 2.02
C LEU A 309 4.99 28.26 1.30
N ALA A 310 4.23 28.29 0.19
CA ALA A 310 4.02 27.10 -0.63
C ALA A 310 5.33 26.54 -1.21
N ARG A 311 6.25 27.41 -1.64
CA ARG A 311 7.59 26.99 -2.10
C ARG A 311 8.45 26.47 -0.96
N LEU A 312 8.43 27.14 0.19
CA LEU A 312 9.18 26.71 1.37
C LEU A 312 8.67 25.35 1.90
N ARG A 313 7.35 25.11 1.89
CA ARG A 313 6.76 23.79 2.19
C ARG A 313 7.28 22.70 1.24
N HIS A 314 7.40 23.01 -0.04
CA HIS A 314 7.97 22.06 -1.00
C HIS A 314 9.45 21.76 -0.71
N LEU A 315 10.26 22.78 -0.40
CA LEU A 315 11.67 22.60 -0.02
C LEU A 315 11.81 21.83 1.29
N CYS A 316 10.97 22.10 2.29
CA CYS A 316 10.89 21.35 3.54
C CYS A 316 10.61 19.86 3.27
N PHE A 317 9.62 19.56 2.42
CA PHE A 317 9.33 18.19 2.00
C PHE A 317 10.54 17.52 1.32
N LEU A 318 11.22 18.22 0.39
CA LEU A 318 12.40 17.69 -0.30
C LEU A 318 13.59 17.45 0.66
N SER A 319 13.75 18.31 1.68
CA SER A 319 14.75 18.13 2.73
C SER A 319 14.49 16.84 3.52
N HIS A 320 13.25 16.62 3.97
CA HIS A 320 12.87 15.39 4.65
C HIS A 320 12.99 14.15 3.74
N GLU A 321 12.67 14.28 2.45
CA GLU A 321 12.87 13.22 1.45
C GLU A 321 14.34 12.83 1.31
N ALA A 322 15.22 13.82 1.14
CA ALA A 322 16.66 13.61 1.05
C ALA A 322 17.19 12.92 2.31
N HIS A 323 16.78 13.37 3.50
CA HIS A 323 17.18 12.78 4.77
C HIS A 323 16.69 11.32 4.92
N ILE A 324 15.43 11.02 4.60
CA ILE A 324 14.85 9.67 4.72
C ILE A 324 15.52 8.67 3.77
N TYR A 325 15.90 9.11 2.57
CA TYR A 325 16.59 8.27 1.60
C TYR A 325 18.12 8.31 1.69
N ARG A 326 18.69 9.15 2.58
CA ARG A 326 20.14 9.38 2.71
C ARG A 326 20.78 9.84 1.40
N VAL A 327 20.11 10.76 0.72
CA VAL A 327 20.62 11.41 -0.49
C VAL A 327 21.26 12.73 -0.07
N ASP A 328 22.53 12.91 -0.39
CA ASP A 328 23.25 14.15 -0.09
C ASP A 328 22.90 15.24 -1.13
N ASN A 329 21.88 16.02 -0.80
CA ASN A 329 21.39 17.14 -1.61
C ASN A 329 21.34 18.46 -0.82
N GLN A 330 21.99 18.52 0.35
CA GLN A 330 21.85 19.65 1.28
C GLN A 330 22.27 20.97 0.65
N GLN A 331 23.42 21.02 -0.03
CA GLN A 331 23.92 22.23 -0.68
C GLN A 331 22.97 22.76 -1.76
N MET A 332 22.36 21.86 -2.55
CA MET A 332 21.38 22.24 -3.57
C MET A 332 20.13 22.85 -2.92
N LEU A 333 19.62 22.24 -1.85
CA LEU A 333 18.45 22.73 -1.13
C LEU A 333 18.71 24.09 -0.47
N LEU A 334 19.89 24.28 0.13
CA LEU A 334 20.32 25.56 0.68
C LEU A 334 20.38 26.66 -0.38
N HIS A 335 20.95 26.37 -1.55
CA HIS A 335 20.97 27.32 -2.66
C HIS A 335 19.56 27.65 -3.17
N MET A 336 18.66 26.66 -3.28
CA MET A 336 17.27 26.89 -3.67
C MET A 336 16.51 27.72 -2.63
N PHE A 337 16.76 27.47 -1.35
CA PHE A 337 16.21 28.26 -0.26
C PHE A 337 16.72 29.71 -0.34
N ASP A 338 18.03 29.95 -0.39
CA ASP A 338 18.63 31.28 -0.49
C ASP A 338 18.06 32.06 -1.69
N ALA A 339 18.03 31.44 -2.87
CA ALA A 339 17.49 32.05 -4.09
C ALA A 339 16.00 32.42 -3.99
N THR A 340 15.24 31.70 -3.15
CA THR A 340 13.79 31.91 -2.95
C THR A 340 13.54 32.93 -1.83
N PHE A 341 14.28 32.84 -0.73
CA PHE A 341 14.06 33.56 0.52
C PHE A 341 14.78 34.90 0.56
N ARG A 342 16.04 34.98 0.12
CA ARG A 342 16.84 36.21 0.18
C ARG A 342 16.31 37.32 -0.72
N LYS A 343 15.59 36.98 -1.79
CA LYS A 343 14.91 37.96 -2.66
C LYS A 343 13.76 38.68 -1.97
N THR A 344 13.16 38.05 -0.96
CA THR A 344 12.00 38.58 -0.25
C THR A 344 12.35 38.99 1.17
N TYR A 345 13.52 38.65 1.71
CA TYR A 345 13.92 39.00 3.06
C TYR A 345 14.69 40.33 3.12
N PRO A 346 14.49 41.19 4.15
CA PRO A 346 13.37 41.19 5.11
C PRO A 346 12.15 41.98 4.58
N ASP A 347 12.32 42.76 3.51
CA ASP A 347 11.35 43.79 3.07
C ASP A 347 10.29 43.31 2.07
N GLY A 348 10.12 41.99 1.94
CA GLY A 348 9.18 41.37 1.04
C GLY A 348 7.72 41.62 1.40
N PRO A 349 6.80 41.44 0.44
CA PRO A 349 5.39 41.75 0.62
C PRO A 349 4.74 40.93 1.75
N LEU A 350 5.12 39.66 1.91
CA LEU A 350 4.61 38.81 2.99
C LEU A 350 4.99 39.38 4.37
N TRP A 351 6.26 39.70 4.56
CA TRP A 351 6.78 40.15 5.86
C TRP A 351 6.22 41.51 6.25
N LYS A 352 6.03 42.40 5.27
CA LYS A 352 5.35 43.69 5.48
C LYS A 352 3.89 43.52 5.90
N GLN A 353 3.17 42.57 5.29
CA GLN A 353 1.79 42.27 5.67
C GLN A 353 1.71 41.75 7.11
N VAL A 354 2.62 40.86 7.50
CA VAL A 354 2.70 40.34 8.87
C VAL A 354 3.03 41.47 9.86
N GLY A 355 4.05 42.27 9.59
CA GLY A 355 4.42 43.39 10.47
C GLY A 355 3.30 44.43 10.60
N GLN A 356 2.59 44.73 9.51
CA GLN A 356 1.42 45.61 9.56
C GLN A 356 0.32 45.03 10.44
N ARG A 357 0.01 43.75 10.29
CA ARG A 357 -1.02 43.10 11.11
C ARG A 357 -0.63 43.00 12.59
N GLN A 358 0.63 42.68 12.90
CA GLN A 358 1.15 42.71 14.27
C GLN A 358 1.00 44.11 14.90
N TYR A 359 1.30 45.15 14.14
CA TYR A 359 1.11 46.54 14.58
C TYR A 359 -0.37 46.84 14.85
N GLU A 360 -1.25 46.49 13.92
CA GLU A 360 -2.70 46.67 14.07
C GLU A 360 -3.27 45.93 15.29
N GLU A 361 -2.84 44.68 15.53
CA GLU A 361 -3.24 43.90 16.71
C GLU A 361 -2.70 44.54 18.01
N SER A 362 -1.45 45.02 18.03
CA SER A 362 -0.89 45.71 19.20
C SER A 362 -1.58 47.04 19.53
N GLU A 363 -1.98 47.79 18.50
CA GLU A 363 -2.73 49.03 18.66
C GLU A 363 -4.18 48.77 19.10
N ALA A 364 -4.78 47.65 18.70
CA ALA A 364 -6.09 47.24 19.20
C ALA A 364 -6.04 46.93 20.71
N VAL A 365 -5.04 46.17 21.15
CA VAL A 365 -4.84 45.87 22.58
C VAL A 365 -4.65 47.14 23.40
N ARG A 366 -3.82 48.09 22.93
CA ARG A 366 -3.64 49.39 23.62
C ARG A 366 -4.94 50.18 23.78
N ARG A 367 -5.79 50.20 22.74
CA ARG A 367 -7.10 50.88 22.82
C ARG A 367 -8.04 50.20 23.79
N GLU A 368 -8.01 48.87 23.87
CA GLU A 368 -8.81 48.11 24.84
C GLU A 368 -8.35 48.41 26.27
N GLU A 369 -7.03 48.45 26.51
CA GLU A 369 -6.45 48.83 27.81
C GLU A 369 -6.77 50.29 28.19
N GLU A 370 -6.79 51.22 27.24
CA GLU A 370 -7.19 52.62 27.48
C GLU A 370 -8.66 52.74 27.89
N VAL A 371 -9.55 51.97 27.25
CA VAL A 371 -10.98 51.96 27.59
C VAL A 371 -11.22 51.35 28.98
N GLU A 372 -10.50 50.29 29.35
CA GLU A 372 -10.60 49.67 30.68
C GLU A 372 -10.09 50.57 31.82
N MET A 373 -9.22 51.54 31.53
CA MET A 373 -8.74 52.50 32.54
C MET A 373 -9.69 53.68 32.79
N ASP A 374 -10.59 53.96 31.86
CA ASP A 374 -11.55 55.07 31.95
C ASP A 374 -12.86 54.67 32.67
N ASP A 375 -13.11 53.36 32.85
CA ASP A 375 -14.22 52.78 33.62
C ASP A 375 -13.85 52.52 35.11
#